data_AF-A0A1A8C3A2-F1
#
_entry.id   AF-A0A1A8C3A2-F1
#
_cell.length_a   1.000
_cell.length_b   1.000
_cell.length_c   1.000
_cell.angle_alpha   90.00
_cell.angle_beta   90.00
_cell.angle_gamma   90.00
#
_symmetry.space_group_name_H-M   'P 1'
#
loop_
_entity.id
_entity.type
_entity.pdbx_description
1 polymer ?
#
loop_
_entity_poly.entity_id
_entity_poly.type
_entity_poly.pdbx_seq_one_letter_code
_entity_poly.pdbx_strand_id
1 'polypeptide(L)'
;FPNVGKSSVINSLVGKKVVSVSRTPGHTKYFQTYYLTPTVKLCDCPGLVFPSRVNKQLQILAGLYPVSQLQEPYTSVGYLCERTPFLSVLKLKHPSLQELDHQPGQRGLKEPEWTAWDVCEAWAERRGYKTAKAARNDVYRAANSLLRLAIDGRLCLCLRPPGYSCLREHWENHQDLPEIMALQGRATEEEGPGDREDEEDGESSSEPEEERDRDADDDEDGDDEDEGFGHQRNAPGHAVNMFDVLRENECSLFNLASRNEFGFDVVLHAVISSKRITPFP
;
A
#
# COMPACT_ATOMS: atom_id res chain seq x y z
N PHE A 1 -0.90 10.30 -9.44
CA PHE A 1 -0.86 10.23 -7.97
C PHE A 1 0.53 9.83 -7.48
N PRO A 2 1.04 10.47 -6.41
CA PRO A 2 2.24 10.04 -5.68
C PRO A 2 1.99 8.70 -4.99
N ASN A 3 3.05 8.00 -4.58
CA ASN A 3 3.02 6.80 -3.73
C ASN A 3 2.21 5.59 -4.24
N VAL A 4 1.78 5.57 -5.51
CA VAL A 4 1.09 4.43 -6.14
C VAL A 4 2.04 3.35 -6.69
N GLY A 5 3.33 3.40 -6.35
CA GLY A 5 4.31 2.38 -6.76
C GLY A 5 4.89 2.53 -8.18
N LYS A 6 4.75 3.69 -8.85
CA LYS A 6 5.28 3.90 -10.22
C LYS A 6 6.77 3.53 -10.36
N SER A 7 7.61 4.11 -9.51
CA SER A 7 9.06 3.89 -9.57
C SER A 7 9.46 2.48 -9.10
N SER A 8 8.68 1.86 -8.18
CA SER A 8 8.84 0.45 -7.82
C SER A 8 8.55 -0.47 -8.99
N VAL A 9 7.48 -0.23 -9.74
CA VAL A 9 7.13 -0.99 -10.96
C VAL A 9 8.25 -0.86 -12.01
N ILE A 10 8.84 0.33 -12.18
CA ILE A 10 9.96 0.51 -13.10
C ILE A 10 11.16 -0.36 -12.69
N ASN A 11 11.54 -0.34 -11.41
CA ASN A 11 12.63 -1.19 -10.91
C ASN A 11 12.33 -2.69 -11.14
N SER A 12 11.09 -3.12 -10.90
CA SER A 12 10.67 -4.51 -11.15
C SER A 12 10.72 -4.88 -12.64
N LEU A 13 10.30 -3.99 -13.54
CA LEU A 13 10.34 -4.22 -14.98
C LEU A 13 11.77 -4.27 -15.52
N VAL A 14 12.63 -3.35 -15.07
CA VAL A 14 14.03 -3.28 -15.52
C VAL A 14 14.87 -4.41 -14.88
N GLY A 15 14.40 -5.02 -13.79
CA GLY A 15 15.07 -6.13 -13.11
C GLY A 15 16.24 -5.70 -12.22
N LYS A 16 16.43 -4.39 -12.01
CA LYS A 16 17.44 -3.81 -11.09
C LYS A 16 16.97 -2.46 -10.56
N LYS A 17 17.53 -2.03 -9.43
CA LYS A 17 17.29 -0.69 -8.86
C LYS A 17 17.89 0.37 -9.78
N VAL A 18 17.05 1.04 -10.59
CA VAL A 18 17.42 2.16 -11.47
C VAL A 18 16.83 3.49 -11.03
N VAL A 19 15.79 3.45 -10.19
CA VAL A 19 15.16 4.63 -9.59
C VAL A 19 15.16 4.45 -8.08
N SER A 20 15.48 5.51 -7.34
CA SER A 20 15.23 5.54 -5.91
C SER A 20 13.72 5.58 -5.64
N VAL A 21 13.29 4.95 -4.57
CA VAL A 21 11.89 4.91 -4.14
C VAL A 21 11.81 5.45 -2.72
N SER A 22 10.79 6.27 -2.45
CA SER A 22 10.49 6.76 -1.10
C SER A 22 8.99 6.60 -0.84
N ARG A 23 8.63 6.52 0.44
CA ARG A 23 7.25 6.48 0.93
C ARG A 23 6.66 7.89 0.98
N THR A 24 7.50 8.92 0.90
CA THR A 24 7.09 10.32 1.01
C THR A 24 6.63 10.83 -0.36
N PRO A 25 5.48 11.55 -0.42
CA PRO A 25 5.04 12.17 -1.66
C PRO A 25 6.09 13.16 -2.19
N GLY A 26 6.26 13.18 -3.51
CA GLY A 26 7.14 14.17 -4.18
C GLY A 26 8.60 13.72 -4.36
N HIS A 27 8.90 12.44 -4.17
CA HIS A 27 10.23 11.88 -4.40
C HIS A 27 10.72 12.04 -5.84
N THR A 28 9.95 11.56 -6.82
CA THR A 28 10.24 11.75 -8.25
C THR A 28 9.88 13.17 -8.66
N LYS A 29 10.88 14.03 -8.86
CA LYS A 29 10.70 15.46 -9.20
C LYS A 29 10.88 15.78 -10.69
N TYR A 30 11.62 14.95 -11.41
CA TYR A 30 11.97 15.17 -12.81
C TYR A 30 11.45 14.06 -13.71
N PHE A 31 11.20 14.40 -14.96
CA PHE A 31 10.91 13.43 -16.01
C PHE A 31 12.19 12.64 -16.32
N GLN A 32 12.07 11.31 -16.35
CA GLN A 32 13.20 10.40 -16.53
C GLN A 32 12.87 9.33 -17.56
N THR A 33 13.89 8.77 -18.22
CA THR A 33 13.71 7.76 -19.26
C THR A 33 14.68 6.60 -19.05
N TYR A 34 14.15 5.38 -19.10
CA TYR A 34 14.88 4.13 -18.88
C TYR A 34 14.72 3.24 -20.10
N TYR A 35 15.79 2.59 -20.55
CA TYR A 35 15.72 1.60 -21.60
C TYR A 35 15.36 0.25 -20.99
N LEU A 36 14.21 -0.30 -21.38
CA LEU A 36 13.84 -1.67 -21.03
C LEU A 36 14.51 -2.66 -22.00
N THR A 37 14.53 -2.29 -23.28
CA THR A 37 15.27 -2.97 -24.36
C THR A 37 15.91 -1.89 -25.26
N PRO A 38 16.75 -2.26 -26.25
CA PRO A 38 17.30 -1.28 -27.20
C PRO A 38 16.23 -0.49 -27.98
N THR A 39 15.02 -1.04 -28.12
CA THR A 39 13.91 -0.46 -28.89
C THR A 39 12.77 0.09 -28.03
N VAL A 40 12.68 -0.31 -26.76
CA VAL A 40 11.59 0.09 -25.85
C VAL A 40 12.13 0.96 -24.71
N LYS A 41 11.54 2.15 -24.57
CA LYS A 41 11.83 3.10 -23.49
C LYS A 41 10.64 3.22 -22.55
N LEU A 42 10.93 3.21 -21.26
CA LEU A 42 10.01 3.57 -20.19
C LEU A 42 10.27 5.02 -19.78
N CYS A 43 9.20 5.78 -19.56
CA CYS A 43 9.29 7.15 -19.10
C CYS A 43 8.62 7.28 -17.73
N ASP A 44 9.35 7.76 -16.72
CA ASP A 44 8.78 8.09 -15.40
C ASP A 44 8.53 9.59 -15.32
N CYS A 45 7.42 9.97 -14.69
CA CYS A 45 7.04 11.35 -14.52
C CYS A 45 6.74 11.65 -13.05
N PRO A 46 6.89 12.92 -12.62
CA PRO A 46 6.55 13.33 -11.28
C PRO A 46 5.10 12.99 -10.91
N GLY A 47 4.88 12.63 -9.66
CA GLY A 47 3.54 12.34 -9.16
C GLY A 47 2.69 13.61 -9.11
N LEU A 48 1.73 13.74 -10.03
CA LEU A 48 0.76 14.83 -10.01
C LEU A 48 -0.48 14.48 -9.15
N VAL A 49 -0.99 15.47 -8.42
CA VAL A 49 -2.27 15.43 -7.70
C VAL A 49 -3.16 16.55 -8.24
N PHE A 50 -4.33 16.18 -8.77
CA PHE A 50 -5.33 17.16 -9.20
C PHE A 50 -6.19 17.61 -8.01
N PRO A 51 -6.69 18.86 -8.00
CA PRO A 51 -7.69 19.28 -7.03
C PRO A 51 -8.89 18.32 -7.06
N SER A 52 -9.18 17.71 -5.91
CA SER A 52 -10.23 16.71 -5.78
C SER A 52 -11.27 17.13 -4.74
N ARG A 53 -12.54 16.81 -5.00
CA ARG A 53 -13.65 17.02 -4.06
C ARG A 53 -13.77 15.89 -3.03
N VAL A 54 -12.89 14.90 -3.10
CA VAL A 54 -12.83 13.79 -2.16
C VAL A 54 -12.50 14.30 -0.76
N ASN A 55 -13.03 13.67 0.28
CA ASN A 55 -12.78 14.04 1.66
C ASN A 55 -11.28 13.97 2.01
N LYS A 56 -10.83 14.90 2.87
CA LYS A 56 -9.42 15.01 3.27
C LYS A 56 -8.89 13.71 3.90
N GLN A 57 -9.72 13.01 4.67
CA GLN A 57 -9.32 11.76 5.35
C GLN A 57 -8.95 10.67 4.33
N LEU A 58 -9.73 10.52 3.26
CA LEU A 58 -9.40 9.55 2.20
C LEU A 58 -8.16 9.99 1.40
N GLN A 59 -7.97 11.29 1.20
CA GLN A 59 -6.74 11.81 0.57
C GLN A 59 -5.49 11.49 1.42
N ILE A 60 -5.60 11.61 2.75
CA ILE A 60 -4.54 11.23 3.70
C ILE A 60 -4.28 9.73 3.62
N LEU A 61 -5.32 8.89 3.71
CA LEU A 61 -5.21 7.44 3.66
C LEU A 61 -4.74 6.92 2.29
N ALA A 62 -4.90 7.70 1.23
CA ALA A 62 -4.33 7.44 -0.09
C ALA A 62 -2.84 7.87 -0.21
N GLY A 63 -2.22 8.32 0.88
CA GLY A 63 -0.82 8.71 0.91
C GLY A 63 -0.52 9.99 0.13
N LEU A 64 -1.48 10.90 -0.03
CA LEU A 64 -1.27 12.18 -0.72
C LEU A 64 -0.59 13.24 0.16
N TYR A 65 -0.67 13.08 1.48
CA TYR A 65 -0.07 13.98 2.46
C TYR A 65 0.97 13.22 3.27
N PRO A 66 2.11 13.84 3.62
CA PRO A 66 3.03 13.28 4.59
C PRO A 66 2.35 13.21 5.96
N VAL A 67 2.24 12.00 6.52
CA VAL A 67 1.53 11.74 7.78
C VAL A 67 2.14 12.52 8.94
N SER A 68 3.48 12.65 8.97
CA SER A 68 4.22 13.38 10.00
C SER A 68 3.85 14.86 10.12
N GLN A 69 3.35 15.47 9.05
CA GLN A 69 2.99 16.90 9.02
C GLN A 69 1.51 17.16 9.35
N LEU A 70 0.73 16.11 9.65
CA LEU A 70 -0.68 16.24 9.97
C LEU A 70 -0.88 16.81 11.36
N GLN A 71 -1.38 18.05 11.45
CA GLN A 71 -1.71 18.69 12.72
C GLN A 71 -2.76 17.92 13.55
N GLU A 72 -3.69 17.25 12.86
CA GLU A 72 -4.81 16.53 13.49
C GLU A 72 -5.01 15.20 12.75
N PRO A 73 -4.41 14.09 13.25
CA PRO A 73 -4.52 12.78 12.62
C PRO A 73 -5.77 11.99 13.07
N TYR A 74 -6.39 12.35 14.19
CA TYR A 74 -7.41 11.54 14.87
C TYR A 74 -8.69 11.41 14.04
N THR A 75 -9.14 12.45 13.35
CA THR A 75 -10.29 12.37 12.44
C THR A 75 -10.07 11.36 11.32
N SER A 76 -8.82 11.24 10.82
CA SER A 76 -8.48 10.26 9.77
C SER A 76 -8.44 8.83 10.33
N VAL A 77 -7.97 8.66 11.57
CA VAL A 77 -8.04 7.38 12.28
C VAL A 77 -9.50 6.97 12.52
N GLY A 78 -10.34 7.88 13.00
CA GLY A 78 -11.78 7.60 13.17
C GLY A 78 -12.44 7.17 11.85
N TYR A 79 -12.19 7.92 10.76
CA TYR A 79 -12.69 7.57 9.43
C TYR A 79 -12.28 6.17 8.97
N LEU A 80 -11.02 5.78 9.26
CA LEU A 80 -10.47 4.46 8.96
C LEU A 80 -11.13 3.36 9.80
N CYS A 81 -11.22 3.57 11.12
CA CYS A 81 -11.76 2.61 12.08
C CYS A 81 -13.27 2.34 11.85
N GLU A 82 -14.05 3.36 11.47
CA GLU A 82 -15.46 3.18 11.10
C GLU A 82 -15.66 2.23 9.89
N ARG A 83 -14.64 2.06 9.04
CA ARG A 83 -14.74 1.37 7.75
C ARG A 83 -13.88 0.12 7.67
N THR A 84 -13.22 -0.25 8.76
CA THR A 84 -12.34 -1.42 8.84
C THR A 84 -12.63 -2.21 10.10
N PRO A 85 -12.46 -3.55 10.08
CA PRO A 85 -12.59 -4.37 11.28
C PRO A 85 -11.33 -4.22 12.16
N PHE A 86 -11.06 -2.99 12.62
CA PHE A 86 -9.80 -2.64 13.27
C PHE A 86 -9.59 -3.42 14.59
N LEU A 87 -10.65 -3.80 15.29
CA LEU A 87 -10.55 -4.54 16.55
C LEU A 87 -9.97 -5.94 16.37
N SER A 88 -10.38 -6.67 15.32
CA SER A 88 -9.85 -8.01 15.05
C SER A 88 -8.41 -7.96 14.54
N VAL A 89 -8.10 -6.94 13.72
CA VAL A 89 -6.76 -6.76 13.14
C VAL A 89 -5.76 -6.27 14.20
N LEU A 90 -6.14 -5.26 14.98
CA LEU A 90 -5.28 -4.61 15.97
C LEU A 90 -5.42 -5.21 17.37
N LYS A 91 -6.26 -6.23 17.59
CA LYS A 91 -6.41 -6.96 18.86
C LYS A 91 -6.42 -6.03 20.09
N LEU A 92 -7.18 -4.94 20.02
CA LEU A 92 -7.19 -3.90 21.06
C LEU A 92 -8.19 -4.23 22.16
N LYS A 93 -7.88 -3.78 23.38
CA LYS A 93 -8.80 -3.76 24.52
C LYS A 93 -9.20 -2.33 24.80
N HIS A 94 -10.47 -2.10 25.14
CA HIS A 94 -10.95 -0.75 25.41
C HIS A 94 -10.28 -0.18 26.67
N PRO A 95 -9.76 1.07 26.67
CA PRO A 95 -9.07 1.65 27.84
C PRO A 95 -9.91 1.61 29.12
N SER A 96 -11.20 1.95 29.04
CA SER A 96 -12.11 1.91 30.20
C SER A 96 -12.34 0.53 30.80
N LEU A 97 -12.05 -0.57 30.08
CA LEU A 97 -12.16 -1.92 30.65
C LEU A 97 -10.99 -2.24 31.59
N GLN A 98 -9.83 -1.60 31.41
CA GLN A 98 -8.71 -1.76 32.35
C GLN A 98 -9.01 -1.11 33.71
N GLU A 99 -9.77 -0.02 33.73
CA GLU A 99 -10.15 0.66 34.97
C GLU A 99 -11.19 -0.16 35.78
N LEU A 100 -11.99 -0.99 35.10
CA LEU A 100 -13.05 -1.81 35.71
C LEU A 100 -12.55 -3.10 36.38
N ASP A 101 -11.35 -3.59 36.04
CA ASP A 101 -10.74 -4.75 36.73
C ASP A 101 -10.48 -4.49 38.23
N HIS A 102 -10.47 -3.21 38.64
CA HIS A 102 -10.35 -2.82 40.05
C HIS A 102 -11.68 -2.75 40.81
N GLN A 103 -12.84 -2.95 40.15
CA GLN A 103 -14.16 -2.89 40.81
C GLN A 103 -15.09 -4.04 40.36
N PRO A 104 -15.09 -5.18 41.09
CA PRO A 104 -15.90 -6.33 40.74
C PRO A 104 -17.38 -6.08 41.12
N GLY A 105 -18.18 -5.54 40.20
CA GLY A 105 -19.60 -5.32 40.48
C GLY A 105 -20.51 -4.90 39.34
N GLN A 106 -19.99 -4.44 38.20
CA GLN A 106 -20.82 -3.95 37.08
C GLN A 106 -20.60 -4.75 35.78
N ARG A 107 -20.75 -6.08 35.85
CA ARG A 107 -20.81 -6.94 34.66
C ARG A 107 -22.23 -6.94 34.09
N GLY A 108 -22.56 -5.94 33.29
CA GLY A 108 -23.84 -5.86 32.58
C GLY A 108 -24.01 -4.65 31.67
N LEU A 109 -23.00 -3.79 31.54
CA LEU A 109 -23.08 -2.61 30.69
C LEU A 109 -22.66 -2.96 29.26
N LYS A 110 -23.47 -2.47 28.32
CA LYS A 110 -23.26 -2.44 26.86
C LYS A 110 -21.77 -2.19 26.54
N GLU A 111 -21.21 -2.92 25.58
CA GLU A 111 -19.82 -2.70 25.16
C GLU A 111 -19.58 -1.21 24.91
N PRO A 112 -18.49 -0.63 25.47
CA PRO A 112 -18.23 0.79 25.34
C PRO A 112 -18.05 1.17 23.87
N GLU A 113 -18.64 2.29 23.48
CA GLU A 113 -18.49 2.83 22.13
C GLU A 113 -17.06 3.35 21.94
N TRP A 114 -16.39 2.88 20.89
CA TRP A 114 -15.01 3.29 20.59
C TRP A 114 -14.99 4.66 19.92
N THR A 115 -14.24 5.59 20.50
CA THR A 115 -13.88 6.84 19.83
C THR A 115 -12.51 6.71 19.16
N ALA A 116 -12.21 7.60 18.20
CA ALA A 116 -10.89 7.67 17.59
C ALA A 116 -9.78 7.87 18.63
N TRP A 117 -10.08 8.56 19.73
CA TRP A 117 -9.16 8.77 20.84
C TRP A 117 -8.88 7.45 21.59
N ASP A 118 -9.93 6.70 21.95
CA ASP A 118 -9.79 5.41 22.66
C ASP A 118 -8.98 4.40 21.83
N VAL A 119 -9.17 4.39 20.51
CA VAL A 119 -8.36 3.57 19.60
C VAL A 119 -6.90 3.95 19.66
N CYS A 120 -6.59 5.24 19.57
CA CYS A 120 -5.22 5.73 19.60
C CYS A 120 -4.58 5.51 20.98
N GLU A 121 -5.34 5.65 22.06
CA GLU A 121 -4.86 5.41 23.42
C GLU A 121 -4.57 3.92 23.66
N ALA A 122 -5.49 3.03 23.28
CA ALA A 122 -5.27 1.59 23.36
C ALA A 122 -4.09 1.14 22.47
N TRP A 123 -3.91 1.76 21.30
CA TRP A 123 -2.76 1.49 20.44
C TRP A 123 -1.45 1.99 21.05
N ALA A 124 -1.44 3.19 21.62
CA ALA A 124 -0.30 3.75 22.33
C ALA A 124 0.12 2.84 23.49
N GLU A 125 -0.84 2.37 24.28
CA GLU A 125 -0.56 1.46 25.39
C GLU A 125 -0.01 0.13 24.89
N ARG A 126 -0.65 -0.49 23.89
CA ARG A 126 -0.21 -1.76 23.30
C ARG A 126 1.23 -1.69 22.75
N ARG A 127 1.60 -0.55 22.15
CA ARG A 127 2.95 -0.32 21.61
C ARG A 127 3.94 0.27 22.63
N GLY A 128 3.50 0.58 23.84
CA GLY A 128 4.33 1.22 24.85
C GLY A 128 4.72 2.67 24.53
N TYR A 129 3.95 3.38 23.70
CA TYR A 129 4.20 4.79 23.39
C TYR A 129 3.85 5.66 24.59
N LYS A 130 4.89 6.22 25.21
CA LYS A 130 4.77 7.09 26.39
C LYS A 130 5.47 8.42 26.13
N THR A 131 4.84 9.49 26.61
CA THR A 131 5.41 10.83 26.60
C THR A 131 6.57 10.94 27.60
N ALA A 132 7.69 11.55 27.18
CA ALA A 132 8.91 11.62 27.99
C ALA A 132 8.74 12.33 29.34
N LYS A 133 7.86 13.33 29.42
CA LYS A 133 7.71 14.18 30.62
C LYS A 133 6.75 13.62 31.66
N ALA A 134 5.66 12.98 31.22
CA ALA A 134 4.55 12.62 32.10
C ALA A 134 4.24 11.14 32.12
N ALA A 135 4.98 10.32 31.36
CA ALA A 135 4.73 8.88 31.19
C ALA A 135 3.27 8.54 30.81
N ARG A 136 2.56 9.50 30.20
CA ARG A 136 1.21 9.30 29.65
C ARG A 136 1.29 8.67 28.27
N ASN A 137 0.26 7.95 27.87
CA ASN A 137 0.12 7.40 26.52
C ASN A 137 0.32 8.51 25.46
N ASP A 138 1.23 8.28 24.51
CA ASP A 138 1.46 9.21 23.40
C ASP A 138 0.48 8.90 22.26
N VAL A 139 -0.70 9.52 22.38
CA VAL A 139 -1.83 9.32 21.47
C VAL A 139 -1.53 9.86 20.06
N TYR A 140 -0.72 10.92 19.93
CA TYR A 140 -0.37 11.49 18.64
C TYR A 140 0.58 10.58 17.86
N ARG A 141 1.62 10.05 18.53
CA ARG A 141 2.52 9.03 17.94
C ARG A 141 1.73 7.80 17.52
N ALA A 142 0.81 7.34 18.37
CA ALA A 142 -0.06 6.21 18.05
C ALA A 142 -0.94 6.47 16.83
N ALA A 143 -1.56 7.66 16.72
CA ALA A 143 -2.38 8.01 15.57
C ALA A 143 -1.57 8.03 14.26
N ASN A 144 -0.35 8.59 14.28
CA ASN A 144 0.56 8.57 13.14
C ASN A 144 0.93 7.13 12.73
N SER A 145 1.25 6.29 13.72
CA SER A 145 1.57 4.87 13.52
C SER A 145 0.40 4.13 12.85
N LEU A 146 -0.84 4.32 13.34
CA LEU A 146 -2.04 3.71 12.74
C LEU A 146 -2.28 4.13 11.29
N LEU A 147 -2.09 5.41 10.98
CA LEU A 147 -2.22 5.91 9.60
C LEU A 147 -1.14 5.32 8.68
N ARG A 148 0.09 5.16 9.17
CA ARG A 148 1.17 4.49 8.42
C ARG A 148 0.84 3.01 8.16
N LEU A 149 0.32 2.28 9.16
CA LEU A 149 -0.16 0.90 8.96
C LEU A 149 -1.22 0.79 7.86
N ALA A 150 -2.10 1.79 7.75
CA ALA A 150 -3.12 1.83 6.72
C ALA A 150 -2.53 2.06 5.33
N ILE A 151 -1.63 3.03 5.18
CA ILE A 151 -0.94 3.33 3.92
C ILE A 151 -0.07 2.15 3.47
N ASP A 152 0.52 1.43 4.42
CA ASP A 152 1.33 0.24 4.18
C ASP A 152 0.51 -1.00 3.79
N GLY A 153 -0.81 -0.91 3.86
CA GLY A 153 -1.70 -2.04 3.60
C GLY A 153 -1.73 -3.10 4.71
N ARG A 154 -1.17 -2.82 5.89
CA ARG A 154 -1.32 -3.69 7.08
C ARG A 154 -2.72 -3.56 7.68
N LEU A 155 -3.34 -2.37 7.55
CA LEU A 155 -4.74 -2.13 7.88
C LEU A 155 -5.50 -1.66 6.62
N CYS A 156 -6.01 -2.62 5.84
CA CYS A 156 -6.60 -2.36 4.53
C CYS A 156 -7.97 -1.67 4.62
N LEU A 157 -8.06 -0.47 4.03
CA LEU A 157 -9.32 0.18 3.68
C LEU A 157 -9.72 -0.18 2.25
N CYS A 158 -10.85 -0.89 2.10
CA CYS A 158 -11.40 -1.23 0.79
C CYS A 158 -12.64 -0.39 0.48
N LEU A 159 -12.65 0.29 -0.67
CA LEU A 159 -13.82 1.01 -1.16
C LEU A 159 -14.65 0.10 -2.06
N ARG A 160 -15.96 0.06 -1.80
CA ARG A 160 -16.91 -0.65 -2.65
C ARG A 160 -17.24 0.20 -3.89
N PRO A 161 -17.48 -0.43 -5.05
CA PRO A 161 -17.88 0.32 -6.24
C PRO A 161 -19.22 1.03 -6.01
N PRO A 162 -19.47 2.16 -6.72
CA PRO A 162 -20.75 2.86 -6.63
C PRO A 162 -21.93 1.92 -6.94
N GLY A 163 -22.97 1.96 -6.11
CA GLY A 163 -24.13 1.08 -6.27
C GLY A 163 -23.91 -0.38 -5.83
N TYR A 164 -22.75 -0.72 -5.26
CA TYR A 164 -22.55 -2.08 -4.74
C TYR A 164 -23.58 -2.45 -3.68
N SER A 165 -23.88 -1.54 -2.74
CA SER A 165 -24.79 -1.85 -1.62
C SER A 165 -26.22 -2.14 -2.06
N CYS A 166 -26.69 -1.58 -3.18
CA CYS A 166 -28.03 -1.87 -3.71
C CYS A 166 -28.07 -3.14 -4.56
N LEU A 167 -26.95 -3.51 -5.20
CA LEU A 167 -26.82 -4.72 -6.02
C LEU A 167 -26.04 -5.82 -5.30
N ARG A 168 -25.98 -5.78 -3.96
CA ARG A 168 -25.11 -6.66 -3.17
C ARG A 168 -25.39 -8.14 -3.47
N GLU A 169 -26.65 -8.54 -3.43
CA GLU A 169 -27.07 -9.93 -3.69
C GLU A 169 -26.70 -10.39 -5.11
N HIS A 170 -26.74 -9.49 -6.10
CA HIS A 170 -26.35 -9.81 -7.46
C HIS A 170 -24.83 -10.04 -7.57
N TRP A 171 -24.03 -9.17 -6.96
CA TRP A 171 -22.57 -9.28 -6.99
C TRP A 171 -22.02 -10.43 -6.14
N GLU A 172 -22.68 -10.76 -5.03
CA GLU A 172 -22.30 -11.88 -4.15
C GLU A 172 -22.68 -13.26 -4.74
N ASN A 173 -23.58 -13.30 -5.73
CA ASN A 173 -24.00 -14.53 -6.41
C ASN A 173 -23.65 -14.53 -7.91
N HIS A 174 -22.72 -13.68 -8.33
CA HIS A 174 -22.34 -13.59 -9.74
C HIS A 174 -21.64 -14.88 -10.19
N GLN A 175 -22.02 -15.39 -11.37
CA GLN A 175 -21.49 -16.63 -11.95
C GLN A 175 -19.96 -16.66 -12.13
N ASP A 176 -19.31 -15.50 -12.27
CA ASP A 176 -17.86 -15.37 -12.46
C ASP A 176 -17.06 -15.43 -11.14
N LEU A 177 -17.74 -15.44 -9.98
CA LEU A 177 -17.06 -15.47 -8.67
C LEU A 177 -16.12 -16.67 -8.49
N PRO A 178 -16.48 -17.92 -8.88
CA PRO A 178 -15.59 -19.06 -8.73
C PRO A 178 -14.29 -18.91 -9.54
N GLU A 179 -14.39 -18.36 -10.76
CA GLU A 179 -13.22 -18.08 -11.60
C GLU A 179 -12.32 -17.01 -10.98
N ILE A 180 -12.92 -15.91 -10.48
CA ILE A 180 -12.17 -14.85 -9.79
C ILE A 180 -11.47 -15.38 -8.54
N MET A 181 -12.13 -16.23 -7.76
CA MET A 181 -11.54 -16.85 -6.55
C MET A 181 -10.36 -17.76 -6.92
N ALA A 182 -10.49 -18.55 -7.99
CA ALA A 182 -9.41 -19.39 -8.51
C ALA A 182 -8.21 -18.55 -8.97
N LEU A 183 -8.45 -17.46 -9.70
CA LEU A 183 -7.39 -16.53 -10.16
C LEU A 183 -6.68 -15.81 -9.00
N GLN A 184 -7.38 -15.56 -7.90
CA GLN A 184 -6.80 -14.93 -6.71
C GLN A 184 -5.99 -15.89 -5.84
N GLY A 185 -5.94 -17.19 -6.19
CA GLY A 185 -5.21 -18.20 -5.41
C GLY A 185 -5.78 -18.41 -4.00
N ARG A 186 -7.00 -17.93 -3.73
CA ARG A 186 -7.70 -18.14 -2.46
C ARG A 186 -8.47 -19.46 -2.58
N ALA A 187 -7.80 -20.57 -2.33
CA ALA A 187 -8.49 -21.85 -2.18
C ALA A 187 -9.47 -21.73 -1.01
N THR A 188 -10.72 -22.16 -1.22
CA THR A 188 -11.68 -22.38 -0.15
C THR A 188 -11.10 -23.42 0.80
N GLU A 189 -10.83 -23.05 2.04
CA GLU A 189 -10.59 -24.01 3.12
C GLU A 189 -11.90 -24.79 3.32
N GLU A 190 -12.01 -25.94 2.66
CA GLU A 190 -13.06 -26.91 2.98
C GLU A 190 -12.72 -27.57 4.32
N GLU A 191 -13.52 -27.32 5.35
CA GLU A 191 -13.51 -28.06 6.60
C GLU A 191 -13.88 -29.53 6.33
N GLY A 192 -12.93 -30.44 6.55
CA GLY A 192 -13.13 -31.89 6.50
C GLY A 192 -12.11 -32.63 7.39
N PRO A 193 -12.51 -33.72 8.08
CA PRO A 193 -11.86 -34.15 9.32
C PRO A 193 -10.66 -35.08 9.13
N GLY A 194 -9.64 -34.88 9.96
CA GLY A 194 -8.79 -35.91 10.57
C GLY A 194 -8.07 -36.90 9.64
N ASP A 195 -6.83 -36.57 9.28
CA ASP A 195 -5.63 -37.39 9.55
C ASP A 195 -4.45 -36.74 8.84
N ARG A 196 -3.58 -36.09 9.63
CA ARG A 196 -2.24 -35.70 9.18
C ARG A 196 -1.26 -36.17 10.23
N GLU A 197 -0.53 -37.21 9.87
CA GLU A 197 0.68 -37.66 10.55
C GLU A 197 1.69 -36.50 10.54
N ASP A 198 2.28 -36.27 11.72
CA ASP A 198 3.25 -35.22 11.98
C ASP A 198 4.53 -35.43 11.16
N GLU A 199 4.76 -34.58 10.16
CA GLU A 199 6.12 -34.27 9.70
C GLU A 199 6.43 -32.80 10.04
N GLU A 200 7.39 -32.64 10.96
CA GLU A 200 7.94 -31.36 11.41
C GLU A 200 8.64 -30.64 10.25
N ASP A 201 7.95 -29.69 9.62
CA ASP A 201 8.60 -28.58 8.92
C ASP A 201 8.36 -27.30 9.72
N GLY A 202 9.43 -26.85 10.38
CA GLY A 202 9.46 -25.67 11.23
C GLY A 202 9.25 -24.37 10.45
N GLU A 203 8.00 -24.00 10.23
CA GLU A 203 7.63 -22.63 9.90
C GLU A 203 7.46 -21.84 11.19
N SER A 204 8.56 -21.22 11.61
CA SER A 204 8.59 -20.17 12.63
C SER A 204 7.62 -19.07 12.22
N SER A 205 6.43 -19.04 12.85
CA SER A 205 5.49 -17.95 12.76
C SER A 205 6.20 -16.68 13.22
N SER A 206 6.66 -15.85 12.28
CA SER A 206 7.19 -14.55 12.61
C SER A 206 6.03 -13.72 13.13
N GLU A 207 6.02 -13.52 14.45
CA GLU A 207 5.36 -12.38 15.05
C GLU A 207 5.73 -11.14 14.24
N PRO A 208 4.81 -10.18 14.01
CA PRO A 208 5.16 -8.96 13.30
C PRO A 208 6.31 -8.31 14.05
N GLU A 209 7.49 -8.28 13.43
CA GLU A 209 8.68 -7.70 14.04
C GLU A 209 8.32 -6.32 14.60
N GLU A 210 8.71 -6.10 15.85
CA GLU A 210 8.68 -4.79 16.47
C GLU A 210 9.64 -3.88 15.70
N GLU A 211 9.20 -3.38 14.55
CA GLU A 211 9.78 -2.19 13.96
C GLU A 211 9.63 -1.11 15.04
N ARG A 212 10.77 -0.76 15.66
CA ARG A 212 10.90 0.49 16.40
C ARG A 212 10.41 1.55 15.43
N ASP A 213 9.24 2.13 15.70
CA ASP A 213 8.74 3.29 14.97
C ASP A 213 9.88 4.31 15.00
N ARG A 214 10.63 4.41 13.89
CA ARG A 214 11.72 5.39 13.76
C ARG A 214 11.07 6.74 14.02
N ASP A 215 11.54 7.42 15.04
CA ASP A 215 11.02 8.71 15.45
C ASP A 215 11.07 9.67 14.25
N ALA A 216 10.15 10.63 14.21
CA ALA A 216 9.89 11.53 13.08
C ALA A 216 11.08 12.42 12.66
N ASP A 217 12.23 12.29 13.32
CA ASP A 217 13.47 13.00 13.01
C ASP A 217 14.40 12.17 12.10
N ASP A 218 14.07 10.90 11.81
CA ASP A 218 14.86 9.99 10.95
C ASP A 218 14.28 9.86 9.53
N ASP A 219 13.42 10.81 9.11
CA ASP A 219 13.03 11.01 7.71
C ASP A 219 14.17 11.71 6.92
N GLU A 220 15.42 11.72 7.42
CA GLU A 220 16.60 11.78 6.56
C GLU A 220 16.64 10.45 5.77
N ASP A 221 15.83 10.40 4.70
CA ASP A 221 15.99 9.47 3.61
C ASP A 221 17.46 9.55 3.21
N GLY A 222 18.29 8.62 3.73
CA GLY A 222 19.69 8.56 3.41
C GLY A 222 19.81 8.57 1.90
N ASP A 223 20.34 9.66 1.37
CA ASP A 223 20.78 9.72 0.00
C ASP A 223 21.80 8.57 -0.09
N ASP A 224 21.41 7.48 -0.75
CA ASP A 224 22.35 6.50 -1.27
C ASP A 224 23.16 7.25 -2.35
N GLU A 225 24.06 8.16 -1.93
CA GLU A 225 25.02 8.82 -2.79
C GLU A 225 25.95 7.74 -3.32
N ASP A 226 25.74 7.40 -4.60
CA ASP A 226 26.62 6.54 -5.39
C ASP A 226 27.92 7.31 -5.68
N GLU A 227 28.83 7.33 -4.70
CA GLU A 227 30.22 7.74 -4.89
C GLU A 227 30.92 6.71 -5.80
N GLY A 228 31.45 7.21 -6.90
CA GLY A 228 31.90 6.42 -8.04
C GLY A 228 33.09 5.48 -7.78
N PHE A 229 33.15 4.47 -8.65
CA PHE A 229 34.32 3.65 -8.99
C PHE A 229 35.03 2.91 -7.85
N GLY A 230 34.57 1.68 -7.56
CA GLY A 230 35.32 0.66 -6.83
C GLY A 230 34.90 -0.75 -7.22
N HIS A 231 35.84 -1.59 -7.65
CA HIS A 231 35.64 -2.94 -8.21
C HIS A 231 34.64 -3.84 -7.46
N GLN A 232 33.62 -4.31 -8.19
CA GLN A 232 32.63 -5.27 -7.71
C GLN A 232 33.17 -6.71 -7.79
N ARG A 233 33.23 -7.39 -6.65
CA ARG A 233 33.35 -8.86 -6.59
C ARG A 233 31.99 -9.47 -6.94
N ASN A 234 31.93 -10.15 -8.08
CA ASN A 234 30.74 -10.85 -8.56
C ASN A 234 30.34 -12.02 -7.65
N ALA A 235 29.12 -11.96 -7.10
CA ALA A 235 28.34 -13.14 -6.75
C ALA A 235 27.13 -13.19 -7.71
N PRO A 236 26.86 -14.29 -8.43
CA PRO A 236 25.88 -14.28 -9.51
C PRO A 236 24.49 -14.60 -8.98
N GLY A 237 23.78 -13.58 -8.48
CA GLY A 237 22.31 -13.60 -8.48
C GLY A 237 21.84 -13.08 -9.83
N HIS A 238 21.54 -13.97 -10.78
CA HIS A 238 20.99 -13.56 -12.08
C HIS A 238 19.56 -13.04 -11.88
N ALA A 239 19.40 -11.74 -11.61
CA ALA A 239 18.15 -11.05 -11.87
C ALA A 239 18.02 -10.88 -13.39
N VAL A 240 17.49 -11.91 -14.05
CA VAL A 240 17.28 -11.91 -15.50
C VAL A 240 16.15 -10.93 -15.80
N ASN A 241 16.43 -9.91 -16.63
CA ASN A 241 15.38 -9.07 -17.18
C ASN A 241 14.48 -9.95 -18.06
N MET A 242 13.26 -10.22 -17.62
CA MET A 242 12.32 -11.13 -18.30
C MET A 242 11.96 -10.68 -19.72
N PHE A 243 12.20 -9.39 -20.03
CA PHE A 243 11.97 -8.79 -21.33
C PHE A 243 13.16 -8.90 -22.29
N ASP A 244 14.29 -9.47 -21.85
CA ASP A 244 15.44 -9.75 -22.70
C ASP A 244 15.12 -10.76 -23.83
N VAL A 245 14.04 -11.53 -23.67
CA VAL A 245 13.53 -12.48 -24.68
C VAL A 245 12.84 -11.75 -25.84
N LEU A 246 12.43 -10.48 -25.66
CA LEU A 246 11.87 -9.66 -26.74
C LEU A 246 12.94 -9.23 -27.77
N ARG A 247 14.20 -9.65 -27.61
CA ARG A 247 15.32 -9.31 -28.51
C ARG A 247 15.30 -10.07 -29.84
N GLU A 248 14.51 -11.13 -29.97
CA GLU A 248 14.53 -12.01 -31.16
C GLU A 248 13.18 -12.01 -31.88
N ASN A 249 12.82 -10.87 -32.47
CA ASN A 249 12.01 -10.88 -33.67
C ASN A 249 12.73 -9.99 -34.69
N GLU A 250 13.51 -10.62 -35.56
CA GLU A 250 13.90 -10.01 -36.82
C GLU A 250 12.63 -9.64 -37.58
N CYS A 251 12.20 -8.38 -37.45
CA CYS A 251 11.28 -7.77 -38.39
C CYS A 251 11.98 -7.68 -39.75
N SER A 252 12.00 -8.80 -40.46
CA SER A 252 12.17 -8.90 -41.90
C SER A 252 10.92 -8.34 -42.58
N LEU A 253 10.69 -7.04 -42.42
CA LEU A 253 9.73 -6.29 -43.22
C LEU A 253 10.49 -5.22 -44.02
N PHE A 254 10.88 -5.67 -45.21
CA PHE A 254 11.09 -4.91 -46.42
C PHE A 254 11.73 -3.52 -46.31
N ASN A 255 12.97 -3.49 -46.79
CA ASN A 255 13.56 -2.38 -47.54
C ASN A 255 12.50 -1.68 -48.42
N LEU A 256 12.00 -0.52 -47.96
CA LEU A 256 11.47 0.51 -48.83
C LEU A 256 11.99 1.87 -48.36
N ALA A 257 13.27 2.09 -48.63
CA ALA A 257 13.77 3.45 -48.72
C ALA A 257 13.02 4.16 -49.85
N SER A 258 12.24 5.19 -49.52
CA SER A 258 12.26 6.49 -50.21
C SER A 258 11.13 7.40 -49.69
N ARG A 259 11.56 8.54 -49.11
CA ARG A 259 10.90 9.86 -49.16
C ARG A 259 9.41 9.95 -48.80
N ASN A 260 9.09 10.55 -47.64
CA ASN A 260 8.62 11.94 -47.61
C ASN A 260 8.38 12.42 -46.18
N GLU A 261 8.59 13.72 -46.02
CA GLU A 261 8.24 14.55 -44.87
C GLU A 261 6.81 14.28 -44.38
N PHE A 262 6.65 14.19 -43.05
CA PHE A 262 5.61 14.75 -42.19
C PHE A 262 5.51 13.87 -40.93
N GLY A 263 5.80 14.50 -39.78
CA GLY A 263 5.77 13.82 -38.48
C GLY A 263 4.37 13.37 -38.11
N PHE A 264 4.26 12.15 -37.59
CA PHE A 264 3.20 11.72 -36.72
C PHE A 264 3.76 10.73 -35.69
N ASP A 265 3.70 11.13 -34.43
CA ASP A 265 3.96 10.32 -33.25
C ASP A 265 3.03 9.10 -33.23
N VAL A 266 3.60 7.90 -33.20
CA VAL A 266 2.86 6.70 -32.80
C VAL A 266 2.81 6.70 -31.27
N VAL A 267 1.84 7.42 -30.73
CA VAL A 267 1.46 7.34 -29.32
C VAL A 267 0.76 6.00 -29.10
N LEU A 268 1.47 5.02 -28.53
CA LEU A 268 0.84 3.81 -28.02
C LEU A 268 0.06 4.17 -26.75
N HIS A 269 -1.19 4.55 -26.94
CA HIS A 269 -2.12 4.88 -25.86
C HIS A 269 -2.57 3.56 -25.19
N ALA A 270 -1.94 3.21 -24.06
CA ALA A 270 -2.49 2.22 -23.16
C ALA A 270 -3.73 2.81 -22.47
N VAL A 271 -4.88 2.74 -23.16
CA VAL A 271 -6.20 2.95 -22.54
C VAL A 271 -6.46 1.76 -21.62
N ILE A 272 -6.13 1.89 -20.34
CA ILE A 272 -6.82 1.09 -19.32
C ILE A 272 -8.25 1.64 -19.26
N SER A 273 -9.19 0.80 -19.70
CA SER A 273 -10.62 1.05 -19.82
C SER A 273 -11.20 1.79 -18.61
N SER A 274 -11.44 3.09 -18.77
CA SER A 274 -12.36 3.83 -17.91
C SER A 274 -13.74 3.71 -18.54
N LYS A 275 -14.60 2.85 -17.98
CA LYS A 275 -16.03 2.85 -18.32
C LYS A 275 -16.57 4.24 -18.01
N ARG A 276 -17.09 4.89 -19.06
CA ARG A 276 -17.75 6.20 -19.05
C ARG A 276 -18.69 6.32 -17.85
N ILE A 277 -18.40 7.24 -16.95
CA ILE A 277 -19.41 7.85 -16.10
C ILE A 277 -19.79 9.16 -16.80
N THR A 278 -20.96 9.15 -17.42
CA THR A 278 -21.62 10.34 -17.95
C THR A 278 -21.86 11.33 -16.82
N PRO A 279 -21.73 12.65 -17.06
CA PRO A 279 -22.15 13.65 -16.09
C PRO A 279 -23.68 13.78 -16.09
N PHE A 280 -24.21 14.39 -15.03
CA PHE A 280 -25.53 15.05 -14.85
C PHE A 280 -26.46 14.41 -13.81
N PRO A 281 -27.30 15.21 -13.13
CA PRO A 281 -27.19 16.63 -12.74
C PRO A 281 -26.95 16.83 -11.23
#